data_AF-A0A1D6I3T0-F1
#
_entry.id   AF-A0A1D6I3T0-F1
#
_cell.length_a   1.000
_cell.length_b   1.000
_cell.length_c   1.000
_cell.angle_alpha   90.00
_cell.angle_beta   90.00
_cell.angle_gamma   90.00
#
_symmetry.space_group_name_H-M   'P 1'
#
loop_
_entity.id
_entity.type
_entity.pdbx_description
1 polymer ?
#
loop_
_entity_poly.entity_id
_entity_poly.type
_entity_poly.pdbx_seq_one_letter_code
_entity_poly.pdbx_strand_id
1 'polypeptide(L)'
;MAASSPRKRLPAARLIFALLLMSSVLPRDAGAVELGLKLPFSPGDVLPVLPRQVAWPVMNTLHSAVDLLPSFVAAVAPGAPAPAAWKGACFSENEAAIELTPGDRNGTDVGGAVLRLKTASAHSWACMDLYVFATPYRITWDYYFAAREHTLEIKSWEEEAELKYVKEHGISIFLMPSGMLGTLLSLIDVLPLFSNTAWGQHSNLAFLEKHMGASFEKRTQPWVANIRKEDIQSGDFLALSKIRGRWGGFETLEKWVTGAFAGHTSVCLKDEKGDLWVAESGYENEKGEEIIAIVPWDEWWAMALKDESNPQIALLPLHPDVRARFNESAAWEYARSMVGNPYGYHNMIFSWIDTIGDNYPPPLDANLVIFIYLWKA
;
A
#
# COMPACT_ATOMS: atom_id res chain seq x y z
N MET A 1 64.78 38.77 14.62
CA MET A 1 63.90 38.86 15.81
C MET A 1 62.46 38.74 15.33
N ALA A 2 61.70 37.87 16.00
CA ALA A 2 60.25 37.63 15.98
C ALA A 2 59.56 37.35 14.62
N ALA A 3 59.34 36.05 14.37
CA ALA A 3 58.35 35.54 13.43
C ALA A 3 56.94 35.61 14.06
N SER A 4 55.94 36.05 13.28
CA SER A 4 54.52 35.93 13.63
C SER A 4 53.93 34.66 12.99
N SER A 5 53.32 33.82 13.82
CA SER A 5 52.64 32.57 13.43
C SER A 5 51.25 32.86 12.85
N PRO A 6 50.80 32.18 11.78
CA PRO A 6 49.43 32.29 11.30
C PRO A 6 48.48 31.42 12.15
N ARG A 7 47.38 32.03 12.63
CA ARG A 7 46.26 31.34 13.29
C ARG A 7 45.67 30.27 12.34
N LYS A 8 45.81 29.00 12.68
CA LYS A 8 45.07 27.90 12.04
C LYS A 8 43.58 28.02 12.37
N ARG A 9 42.75 28.38 11.39
CA ARG A 9 41.30 28.21 11.48
C ARG A 9 41.00 26.71 11.45
N LEU A 10 40.36 26.17 12.48
CA LEU A 10 39.76 24.85 12.37
C LEU A 10 38.64 24.91 11.31
N PRO A 11 38.58 23.96 10.36
CA PRO A 11 37.52 23.95 9.36
C PRO A 11 36.18 23.67 10.04
N ALA A 12 35.17 24.52 9.79
CA ALA A 12 33.82 24.42 10.33
C ALA A 12 33.19 23.02 10.20
N ALA A 13 33.60 22.25 9.18
CA ALA A 13 33.21 20.86 8.98
C ALA A 13 33.56 19.94 10.17
N ARG A 14 34.68 20.16 10.86
CA ARG A 14 35.05 19.37 12.05
C ARG A 14 34.24 19.73 13.29
N LEU A 15 33.77 20.97 13.39
CA LEU A 15 32.90 21.43 14.48
C LEU A 15 31.48 20.85 14.31
N ILE A 16 30.97 20.83 13.08
CA ILE A 16 29.68 20.23 12.72
C ILE A 16 29.71 18.70 12.93
N PHE A 17 30.80 18.05 12.53
CA PHE A 17 30.97 16.61 12.75
C PHE A 17 31.07 16.25 14.24
N ALA A 18 31.72 17.09 15.06
CA ALA A 18 31.76 16.91 16.51
C ALA A 18 30.39 17.13 17.17
N LEU A 19 29.59 18.10 16.69
CA LEU A 19 28.23 18.34 17.17
C LEU A 19 27.27 17.19 16.85
N LEU A 20 27.39 16.58 15.65
CA LEU A 20 26.59 15.42 15.24
C LEU A 20 26.96 14.13 15.97
N LEU A 21 28.24 13.93 16.31
CA LEU A 21 28.68 12.80 17.12
C LEU A 21 28.18 12.91 18.57
N MET A 22 28.18 14.11 19.14
CA MET A 22 27.67 14.34 20.50
C MET A 22 26.16 14.10 20.64
N SER A 23 25.37 14.27 19.56
CA SER A 23 23.93 13.93 19.57
C SER A 23 23.64 12.43 19.40
N SER A 24 24.63 11.63 18.98
CA SER A 24 24.49 10.18 18.75
C SER A 24 24.80 9.31 19.97
N VAL A 25 25.32 9.91 21.06
CA VAL A 25 25.76 9.20 22.27
C VAL A 25 24.76 9.36 23.44
N LEU A 26 23.69 10.13 23.26
CA LEU A 26 22.66 10.29 24.30
C LEU A 26 21.59 9.19 24.19
N PRO A 27 21.22 8.51 25.29
CA PRO A 27 20.10 7.57 25.31
C PRO A 27 18.80 8.30 24.94
N ARG A 28 17.92 7.64 24.18
CA ARG A 28 16.64 8.17 23.68
C ARG A 28 15.68 8.72 24.77
N ASP A 29 15.92 8.44 26.05
CA ASP A 29 15.05 8.85 27.16
C ASP A 29 15.67 9.86 28.15
N ALA A 30 16.81 10.47 27.83
CA ALA A 30 17.41 11.50 28.69
C ALA A 30 17.25 12.92 28.12
N GLY A 31 16.10 13.53 28.41
CA GLY A 31 15.98 14.98 28.67
C GLY A 31 16.37 15.97 27.57
N ALA A 32 15.48 16.16 26.58
CA ALA A 32 15.33 17.45 25.89
C ALA A 32 14.16 18.27 26.47
N VAL A 33 13.86 18.06 27.76
CA VAL A 33 12.98 18.93 28.55
C VAL A 33 13.89 19.79 29.42
N GLU A 34 14.50 20.85 28.88
CA GLU A 34 14.91 22.03 29.68
C GLU A 34 15.48 23.24 28.92
N LEU A 35 15.53 23.27 27.58
CA LEU A 35 15.70 24.53 26.84
C LEU A 35 14.67 24.58 25.71
N GLY A 36 13.59 25.34 25.89
CA GLY A 36 12.49 25.54 24.94
C GLY A 36 12.86 26.24 23.61
N LEU A 37 14.07 26.03 23.08
CA LEU A 37 14.42 26.38 21.71
C LEU A 37 13.96 25.26 20.77
N LYS A 38 12.85 25.49 20.06
CA LYS A 38 12.50 24.69 18.89
C LYS A 38 13.61 24.85 17.84
N LEU A 39 14.26 23.75 17.48
CA LEU A 39 15.24 23.76 16.39
C LEU A 39 14.52 24.14 15.08
N PRO A 40 15.15 24.90 14.18
CA PRO A 40 14.53 25.28 12.90
C PRO A 40 14.26 24.06 11.99
N PHE A 41 14.87 22.92 12.28
CA PHE A 41 14.74 21.66 11.54
C PHE A 41 14.93 20.46 12.48
N SER A 42 14.19 19.37 12.23
CA SER A 42 14.48 18.05 12.79
C SER A 42 15.59 17.36 11.99
N PRO A 43 16.41 16.47 12.58
CA PRO A 43 17.35 15.64 11.82
C PRO A 43 16.69 14.89 10.64
N GLY A 44 15.41 14.52 10.78
CA GLY A 44 14.58 13.95 9.71
C GLY A 44 14.37 14.88 8.51
N ASP A 45 14.21 16.18 8.77
CA ASP A 45 13.90 17.19 7.76
C ASP A 45 15.13 17.55 6.90
N VAL A 46 16.34 17.35 7.43
CA VAL A 46 17.61 17.70 6.76
C VAL A 46 18.21 16.51 6.02
N LEU A 47 17.86 15.28 6.40
CA LEU A 47 18.38 14.04 5.81
C LEU A 47 18.35 14.05 4.28
N PRO A 48 17.26 14.47 3.60
CA PRO A 48 17.21 14.49 2.13
C PRO A 48 18.11 15.54 1.46
N VAL A 49 18.52 16.58 2.20
CA VAL A 49 19.40 17.67 1.70
C VAL A 49 20.88 17.34 1.91
N LEU A 50 21.18 16.34 2.73
CA LEU A 50 22.55 15.88 2.97
C LEU A 50 23.11 15.12 1.75
N PRO A 51 24.44 15.13 1.56
CA PRO A 51 25.09 14.36 0.50
C PRO A 51 24.65 12.90 0.55
N ARG A 52 24.36 12.33 -0.63
CA ARG A 52 23.79 10.97 -0.80
C ARG A 52 24.60 9.89 -0.05
N GLN A 53 25.91 10.04 0.09
CA GLN A 53 26.76 9.10 0.84
C GLN A 53 26.48 9.05 2.35
N VAL A 54 25.92 10.12 2.91
CA VAL A 54 25.59 10.26 4.34
C VAL A 54 24.10 10.00 4.57
N ALA A 55 23.25 10.52 3.70
CA ALA A 55 21.80 10.43 3.81
C ALA A 55 21.26 9.03 3.47
N TRP A 56 21.79 8.41 2.41
CA TRP A 56 21.20 7.21 1.82
C TRP A 56 21.15 6.01 2.77
N PRO A 57 22.18 5.68 3.57
CA PRO A 57 22.12 4.56 4.51
C PRO A 57 21.05 4.74 5.60
N VAL A 58 20.85 5.99 6.06
CA VAL A 58 19.87 6.33 7.10
C VAL A 58 18.46 6.43 6.49
N MET A 59 18.33 7.00 5.29
CA MET A 59 17.07 7.07 4.56
C MET A 59 16.54 5.68 4.16
N ASN A 60 17.41 4.75 3.77
CA ASN A 60 17.02 3.36 3.46
C ASN A 60 16.50 2.59 4.69
N THR A 61 16.88 3.04 5.89
CA THR A 61 16.36 2.48 7.15
C THR A 61 15.09 3.18 7.64
N LEU A 62 14.83 4.40 7.17
CA LEU A 62 13.69 5.23 7.60
C LEU A 62 12.50 5.18 6.65
N HIS A 63 12.69 4.70 5.41
CA HIS A 63 11.64 4.65 4.39
C HIS A 63 11.55 3.27 3.71
N SER A 64 10.33 2.92 3.32
CA SER A 64 9.93 1.70 2.65
C SER A 64 8.74 2.01 1.73
N ALA A 65 8.46 1.12 0.78
CA ALA A 65 7.27 1.22 -0.08
C ALA A 65 5.96 1.32 0.74
N VAL A 66 5.96 0.74 1.94
CA VAL A 66 4.85 0.78 2.88
C VAL A 66 4.61 2.17 3.47
N ASP A 67 5.64 3.01 3.55
CA ASP A 67 5.56 4.37 4.07
C ASP A 67 4.89 5.37 3.10
N LEU A 68 4.50 4.90 1.91
CA LEU A 68 3.60 5.59 0.99
C LEU A 68 2.12 5.46 1.42
N LEU A 69 1.80 4.54 2.33
CA LEU A 69 0.42 4.31 2.74
C LEU A 69 -0.07 5.40 3.73
N PRO A 70 -1.21 6.05 3.47
CA PRO A 70 -1.83 6.97 4.42
C PRO A 70 -2.25 6.22 5.69
N SER A 71 -2.03 6.77 6.87
CA SER A 71 -2.57 6.22 8.12
C SER A 71 -3.89 6.90 8.46
N PHE A 72 -4.93 6.13 8.80
CA PHE A 72 -6.18 6.72 9.26
C PHE A 72 -5.98 7.42 10.61
N VAL A 73 -6.44 8.67 10.74
CA VAL A 73 -6.26 9.45 11.97
C VAL A 73 -7.58 9.90 12.59
N ALA A 74 -8.63 10.13 11.80
CA ALA A 74 -9.92 10.59 12.29
C ALA A 74 -11.03 10.42 11.24
N ALA A 75 -12.28 10.36 11.71
CA ALA A 75 -13.46 10.61 10.89
C ALA A 75 -14.22 11.83 11.45
N VAL A 76 -14.63 12.74 10.57
CA VAL A 76 -15.33 13.98 10.95
C VAL A 76 -16.75 13.98 10.40
N ALA A 77 -17.73 13.89 11.31
CA ALA A 77 -19.15 13.89 10.97
C ALA A 77 -19.79 15.25 11.33
N PRO A 78 -20.74 15.74 10.51
CA PRO A 78 -21.50 16.95 10.84
C PRO A 78 -22.29 16.78 12.14
N GLY A 79 -22.29 17.80 12.99
CA GLY A 79 -23.06 17.79 14.24
C GLY A 79 -22.46 16.93 15.36
N ALA A 80 -21.22 16.45 15.21
CA ALA A 80 -20.49 15.80 16.29
C ALA A 80 -20.35 16.74 17.51
N PRO A 81 -20.43 16.22 18.74
CA PRO A 81 -20.44 17.03 19.96
C PRO A 81 -19.08 17.71 20.25
N ALA A 82 -18.00 17.20 19.67
CA ALA A 82 -16.66 17.76 19.78
C ALA A 82 -15.89 17.56 18.47
N PRO A 83 -14.90 18.42 18.17
CA PRO A 83 -13.97 18.21 17.05
C PRO A 83 -13.22 16.89 17.20
N ALA A 84 -12.95 16.21 16.08
CA ALA A 84 -12.08 15.04 16.08
C ALA A 84 -10.63 15.48 16.27
N ALA A 85 -9.87 14.79 17.13
CA ALA A 85 -8.51 15.20 17.47
C ALA A 85 -7.50 14.05 17.30
N TRP A 86 -6.29 14.36 16.85
CA TRP A 86 -5.22 13.38 16.64
C TRP A 86 -3.83 14.02 16.74
N LYS A 87 -2.79 13.16 16.71
CA LYS A 87 -1.38 13.57 16.64
C LYS A 87 -0.87 13.39 15.21
N GLY A 88 -0.33 14.46 14.63
CA GLY A 88 0.28 14.46 13.30
C GLY A 88 1.77 14.17 13.34
N ALA A 89 2.41 14.09 12.17
CA ALA A 89 3.84 13.90 12.07
C ALA A 89 4.59 15.22 12.36
N CYS A 90 4.08 16.34 11.84
CA CYS A 90 4.60 17.69 12.06
C CYS A 90 3.96 18.38 13.28
N PHE A 91 2.66 18.21 13.49
CA PHE A 91 1.89 18.90 14.54
C PHE A 91 1.42 17.91 15.60
N SER A 92 1.77 18.13 16.87
CA SER A 92 1.40 17.19 17.94
C SER A 92 -0.06 17.32 18.39
N GLU A 93 -0.74 18.40 18.02
CA GLU A 93 -2.11 18.71 18.44
C GLU A 93 -2.90 19.15 17.21
N ASN A 94 -3.77 18.28 16.71
CA ASN A 94 -4.65 18.57 15.57
C ASN A 94 -6.10 18.34 15.94
N GLU A 95 -6.98 19.20 15.42
CA GLU A 95 -8.42 19.12 15.60
C GLU A 95 -9.12 19.40 14.26
N ALA A 96 -10.19 18.69 13.96
CA ALA A 96 -11.03 18.97 12.80
C ALA A 96 -12.52 18.90 13.10
N ALA A 97 -13.28 19.78 12.45
CA ALA A 97 -14.74 19.80 12.47
C ALA A 97 -15.27 20.18 11.09
N ILE A 98 -16.42 19.62 10.72
CA ILE A 98 -17.05 19.83 9.42
C ILE A 98 -18.41 20.51 9.58
N GLU A 99 -18.65 21.52 8.75
CA GLU A 99 -19.93 22.23 8.65
C GLU A 99 -20.49 22.06 7.23
N LEU A 100 -21.75 21.65 7.11
CA LEU A 100 -22.40 21.50 5.80
C LEU A 100 -22.83 22.87 5.26
N THR A 101 -22.55 23.12 3.99
CA THR A 101 -23.05 24.29 3.26
C THR A 101 -24.33 23.89 2.53
N PRO A 102 -25.45 24.63 2.69
CA PRO A 102 -26.70 24.30 2.03
C PRO A 102 -26.59 24.46 0.51
N GLY A 103 -27.27 23.59 -0.24
CA GLY A 103 -27.41 23.70 -1.70
C GLY A 103 -28.52 24.65 -2.14
N ASP A 104 -28.62 24.84 -3.45
CA ASP A 104 -29.63 25.72 -4.05
C ASP A 104 -31.04 25.14 -3.97
N ARG A 105 -32.02 26.01 -3.66
CA ARG A 105 -33.44 25.64 -3.61
C ARG A 105 -34.02 25.14 -4.95
N ASN A 106 -33.31 25.37 -6.05
CA ASN A 106 -33.73 24.97 -7.40
C ASN A 106 -33.34 23.52 -7.78
N GLY A 107 -32.64 22.78 -6.90
CA GLY A 107 -32.40 21.34 -7.04
C GLY A 107 -31.24 20.94 -7.95
N THR A 108 -30.43 21.90 -8.43
CA THR A 108 -29.24 21.63 -9.27
C THR A 108 -27.95 21.55 -8.48
N ASP A 109 -27.91 22.12 -7.27
CA ASP A 109 -26.76 22.06 -6.36
C ASP A 109 -27.17 21.36 -5.07
N VAL A 110 -26.50 20.25 -4.78
CA VAL A 110 -26.72 19.40 -3.60
C VAL A 110 -26.06 19.98 -2.34
N GLY A 111 -25.38 21.13 -2.45
CA GLY A 111 -24.66 21.78 -1.37
C GLY A 111 -23.26 21.20 -1.18
N GLY A 112 -22.55 21.67 -0.18
CA GLY A 112 -21.14 21.33 0.05
C GLY A 112 -20.78 21.24 1.53
N ALA A 113 -19.52 21.50 1.86
CA ALA A 113 -19.06 21.59 3.24
C ALA A 113 -17.81 22.45 3.39
N VAL A 114 -17.60 22.97 4.60
CA VAL A 114 -16.35 23.57 5.03
C VAL A 114 -15.78 22.72 6.16
N LEU A 115 -14.63 22.10 5.90
CA LEU A 115 -13.85 21.41 6.90
C LEU A 115 -12.86 22.40 7.53
N ARG A 116 -13.02 22.67 8.83
CA ARG A 116 -12.06 23.44 9.62
C ARG A 116 -11.05 22.49 10.22
N LEU A 117 -9.78 22.72 9.92
CA LEU A 117 -8.65 21.98 10.48
C LEU A 117 -7.77 22.94 11.28
N LYS A 118 -7.57 22.65 12.55
CA LYS A 118 -6.65 23.38 13.42
C LYS A 118 -5.43 22.52 13.68
N THR A 119 -4.26 23.05 13.35
CA THR A 119 -2.98 22.42 13.66
C THR A 119 -2.21 23.25 14.67
N ALA A 120 -1.59 22.59 15.65
CA ALA A 120 -0.89 23.25 16.74
C ALA A 120 0.39 22.50 17.14
N SER A 121 1.23 23.18 17.91
CA SER A 121 2.41 22.56 18.53
C SER A 121 3.37 21.90 17.53
N ALA A 122 3.75 22.65 16.48
CA ALA A 122 4.69 22.20 15.45
C ALA A 122 6.06 21.81 16.03
N HIS A 123 6.60 20.68 15.58
CA HIS A 123 7.91 20.16 16.02
C HIS A 123 9.09 20.93 15.40
N SER A 124 8.95 21.39 14.16
CA SER A 124 9.98 22.19 13.46
C SER A 124 9.31 23.31 12.64
N TRP A 125 10.10 24.28 12.17
CA TRP A 125 9.58 25.40 11.37
C TRP A 125 9.37 25.04 9.91
N ALA A 126 10.01 23.97 9.44
CA ALA A 126 9.96 23.52 8.05
C ALA A 126 9.15 22.23 7.89
N CYS A 127 8.61 21.66 8.98
CA CYS A 127 7.83 20.44 8.88
C CYS A 127 6.47 20.70 8.22
N MET A 128 5.94 19.65 7.59
CA MET A 128 4.70 19.71 6.84
C MET A 128 3.99 18.36 6.89
N ASP A 129 2.70 18.39 7.22
CA ASP A 129 1.83 17.23 7.12
C ASP A 129 1.08 17.27 5.78
N LEU A 130 0.96 16.11 5.15
CA LEU A 130 0.11 15.89 3.98
C LEU A 130 -1.06 15.01 4.41
N TYR A 131 -2.28 15.47 4.18
CA TYR A 131 -3.51 14.75 4.50
C TYR A 131 -4.26 14.36 3.25
N VAL A 132 -4.95 13.23 3.34
CA VAL A 132 -5.93 12.77 2.37
C VAL A 132 -7.29 12.74 3.06
N PHE A 133 -8.30 13.34 2.43
CA PHE A 133 -9.68 13.40 2.88
C PHE A 133 -10.53 12.60 1.92
N ALA A 134 -11.30 11.65 2.43
CA ALA A 134 -11.97 10.68 1.59
C ALA A 134 -13.40 10.34 2.01
N THR A 135 -14.22 10.12 0.99
CA THR A 135 -15.53 9.47 1.04
C THR A 135 -15.56 8.36 -0.02
N PRO A 136 -16.60 7.51 -0.07
CA PRO A 136 -16.83 6.59 -1.17
C PRO A 136 -16.93 7.19 -2.55
N TYR A 137 -17.12 8.50 -2.63
CA TYR A 137 -17.41 9.24 -3.85
C TYR A 137 -16.22 10.11 -4.26
N ARG A 138 -15.37 10.53 -3.32
CA ARG A 138 -14.26 11.41 -3.64
C ARG A 138 -13.04 11.26 -2.77
N ILE A 139 -11.94 11.73 -3.34
CA ILE A 139 -10.65 11.86 -2.68
C ILE A 139 -10.12 13.26 -2.96
N THR A 140 -9.73 13.96 -1.90
CA THR A 140 -8.99 15.22 -1.99
C THR A 140 -7.81 15.18 -1.03
N TRP A 141 -6.82 16.01 -1.28
CA TRP A 141 -5.61 16.08 -0.49
C TRP A 141 -5.25 17.54 -0.22
N ASP A 142 -4.63 17.79 0.93
CA ASP A 142 -4.09 19.11 1.24
C ASP A 142 -2.88 18.99 2.16
N TYR A 143 -2.06 20.03 2.18
CA TYR A 143 -0.85 20.08 2.97
C TYR A 143 -0.86 21.27 3.92
N TYR A 144 -0.32 21.06 5.12
CA TYR A 144 -0.29 22.09 6.17
C TYR A 144 1.12 22.23 6.70
N PHE A 145 1.65 23.45 6.64
CA PHE A 145 3.02 23.81 7.05
C PHE A 145 3.07 24.86 8.17
N ALA A 146 1.91 25.34 8.63
CA ALA A 146 1.80 26.33 9.68
C ALA A 146 0.82 25.88 10.77
N ALA A 147 1.19 26.09 12.03
CA ALA A 147 0.34 25.83 13.20
C ALA A 147 -0.71 26.96 13.32
N ARG A 148 -1.86 26.76 12.69
CA ARG A 148 -3.00 27.69 12.68
C ARG A 148 -4.29 26.96 12.32
N GLU A 149 -5.38 27.71 12.26
CA GLU A 149 -6.60 27.25 11.63
C GLU A 149 -6.52 27.36 10.10
N HIS A 150 -7.00 26.32 9.45
CA HIS A 150 -7.10 26.17 8.00
C HIS A 150 -8.51 25.71 7.63
N THR A 151 -8.86 25.90 6.37
CA THR A 151 -10.18 25.57 5.84
C THR A 151 -10.03 24.85 4.52
N LEU A 152 -10.63 23.66 4.42
CA LEU A 152 -10.79 22.93 3.17
C LEU A 152 -12.26 23.04 2.76
N GLU A 153 -12.50 23.65 1.59
CA GLU A 153 -13.85 23.88 1.06
C GLU A 153 -14.21 22.80 0.05
N ILE A 154 -15.34 22.14 0.30
CA ILE A 154 -16.04 21.28 -0.65
C ILE A 154 -17.19 22.11 -1.22
N LYS A 155 -17.04 22.55 -2.48
CA LYS A 155 -18.02 23.44 -3.12
C LYS A 155 -19.36 22.77 -3.34
N SER A 156 -19.35 21.56 -3.90
CA SER A 156 -20.54 20.75 -4.12
C SER A 156 -20.24 19.26 -3.92
N TRP A 157 -21.22 18.51 -3.39
CA TRP A 157 -21.20 17.04 -3.41
C TRP A 157 -21.36 16.51 -4.83
N GLU A 158 -20.82 15.33 -5.12
CA GLU A 158 -20.95 14.70 -6.44
C GLU A 158 -22.39 14.25 -6.70
N GLU A 159 -23.03 13.70 -5.67
CA GLU A 159 -24.42 13.27 -5.70
C GLU A 159 -25.05 13.29 -4.30
N GLU A 160 -26.37 13.17 -4.22
CA GLU A 160 -27.11 13.15 -2.95
C GLU A 160 -26.67 11.98 -2.03
N ALA A 161 -26.20 10.88 -2.62
CA ALA A 161 -25.72 9.73 -1.88
C ALA A 161 -24.44 10.03 -1.09
N GLU A 162 -23.55 10.88 -1.63
CA GLU A 162 -22.36 11.36 -0.91
C GLU A 162 -22.75 12.18 0.32
N LEU A 163 -23.69 13.13 0.16
CA LEU A 163 -24.19 13.93 1.28
C LEU A 163 -24.81 13.05 2.37
N LYS A 164 -25.59 12.04 1.98
CA LYS A 164 -26.18 11.08 2.92
C LYS A 164 -25.10 10.30 3.64
N TYR A 165 -24.10 9.80 2.92
CA TYR A 165 -22.97 9.08 3.49
C TYR A 165 -22.23 9.94 4.52
N VAL A 166 -21.89 11.19 4.19
CA VAL A 166 -21.14 12.10 5.08
C VAL A 166 -21.94 12.42 6.34
N LYS A 167 -23.28 12.51 6.27
CA LYS A 167 -24.12 12.69 7.47
C LYS A 167 -24.10 11.48 8.39
N GLU A 168 -24.03 10.27 7.84
CA GLU A 168 -24.07 9.03 8.61
C GLU A 168 -22.69 8.59 9.13
N HIS A 169 -21.64 8.76 8.32
CA HIS A 169 -20.31 8.19 8.55
C HIS A 169 -19.19 9.25 8.64
N GLY A 170 -19.44 10.48 8.19
CA GLY A 170 -18.44 11.54 8.12
C GLY A 170 -17.46 11.41 6.96
N ILE A 171 -16.45 12.29 6.96
CA ILE A 171 -15.30 12.24 6.05
C ILE A 171 -14.13 11.58 6.77
N SER A 172 -13.49 10.61 6.13
CA SER A 172 -12.28 9.97 6.66
C SER A 172 -11.06 10.82 6.38
N ILE A 173 -10.22 11.01 7.39
CA ILE A 173 -8.98 11.78 7.33
C ILE A 173 -7.81 10.80 7.50
N PHE A 174 -6.91 10.82 6.53
CA PHE A 174 -5.68 10.06 6.56
C PHE A 174 -4.47 11.00 6.55
N LEU A 175 -3.44 10.67 7.31
CA LEU A 175 -2.16 11.37 7.36
C LEU A 175 -1.12 10.55 6.60
N MET A 176 -0.33 11.21 5.75
CA MET A 176 0.88 10.62 5.19
C MET A 176 2.01 10.73 6.22
N PRO A 177 2.42 9.64 6.90
CA PRO A 177 3.33 9.72 8.05
C PRO A 177 4.71 10.28 7.68
N SER A 178 5.11 10.04 6.43
CA SER A 178 6.40 10.46 5.88
C SER A 178 6.44 11.90 5.37
N GLY A 179 5.32 12.62 5.40
CA GLY A 179 5.17 13.96 4.81
C GLY A 179 5.39 13.97 3.29
N MET A 180 5.33 15.13 2.63
CA MET A 180 5.43 15.22 1.15
C MET A 180 6.75 14.68 0.59
N LEU A 181 7.87 14.97 1.26
CA LEU A 181 9.19 14.59 0.78
C LEU A 181 9.45 13.10 0.94
N GLY A 182 9.03 12.52 2.08
CA GLY A 182 9.07 11.08 2.29
C GLY A 182 8.14 10.35 1.32
N THR A 183 6.93 10.84 1.07
CA THR A 183 6.01 10.30 0.04
C THR A 183 6.66 10.28 -1.35
N LEU A 184 7.31 11.38 -1.77
CA LEU A 184 8.00 11.45 -3.07
C LEU A 184 9.18 10.46 -3.15
N LEU A 185 9.89 10.26 -2.05
CA LEU A 185 11.00 9.30 -1.97
C LEU A 185 10.48 7.86 -1.93
N SER A 186 9.40 7.56 -1.22
CA SER A 186 8.77 6.23 -1.20
C SER A 186 8.24 5.82 -2.58
N LEU A 187 7.84 6.76 -3.45
CA LEU A 187 7.53 6.45 -4.85
C LEU A 187 8.73 5.86 -5.60
N ILE A 188 9.96 6.24 -5.25
CA ILE A 188 11.20 5.67 -5.83
C ILE A 188 11.37 4.19 -5.41
N ASP A 189 10.82 3.79 -4.26
CA ASP A 189 10.87 2.41 -3.76
C ASP A 189 9.70 1.55 -4.27
N VAL A 190 8.58 2.15 -4.68
CA VAL A 190 7.40 1.46 -5.22
C VAL A 190 7.50 1.19 -6.72
N LEU A 191 7.93 2.19 -7.51
CA LEU A 191 8.11 2.03 -8.97
C LEU A 191 8.96 0.81 -9.40
N PRO A 192 10.04 0.44 -8.69
CA PRO A 192 10.84 -0.74 -9.02
C PRO A 192 10.04 -2.05 -8.93
N LEU A 193 9.10 -2.17 -7.97
CA LEU A 193 8.35 -3.40 -7.71
C LEU A 193 7.60 -3.90 -8.95
N PHE A 194 7.12 -2.97 -9.77
CA PHE A 194 6.35 -3.25 -10.99
C PHE A 194 7.23 -3.38 -12.25
N SER A 195 8.55 -3.25 -12.12
CA SER A 195 9.49 -3.35 -13.23
C SER A 195 9.77 -4.81 -13.61
N ASN A 196 9.75 -5.14 -14.91
CA ASN A 196 10.16 -6.47 -15.40
C ASN A 196 11.68 -6.55 -15.60
N THR A 197 12.44 -6.27 -14.54
CA THR A 197 13.92 -6.24 -14.58
C THR A 197 14.51 -7.01 -13.40
N ALA A 198 15.82 -7.30 -13.46
CA ALA A 198 16.54 -7.87 -12.32
C ALA A 198 16.48 -6.95 -11.08
N TRP A 199 16.41 -5.63 -11.29
CA TRP A 199 16.23 -4.67 -10.21
C TRP A 199 14.83 -4.77 -9.59
N GLY A 200 13.78 -4.88 -10.41
CA GLY A 200 12.42 -5.11 -9.89
C GLY A 200 12.31 -6.42 -9.12
N GLN A 201 12.89 -7.51 -9.65
CA GLN A 201 12.99 -8.78 -8.93
C GLN A 201 13.69 -8.64 -7.58
N HIS A 202 14.85 -7.97 -7.53
CA HIS A 202 15.56 -7.77 -6.28
C HIS A 202 14.76 -6.92 -5.28
N SER A 203 14.04 -5.91 -5.78
CA SER A 203 13.21 -5.03 -4.96
C SER A 203 12.02 -5.79 -4.35
N ASN A 204 11.34 -6.65 -5.12
CA ASN A 204 10.28 -7.51 -4.61
C ASN A 204 10.80 -8.50 -3.56
N LEU A 205 11.95 -9.13 -3.81
CA LEU A 205 12.57 -10.04 -2.83
C LEU A 205 12.95 -9.33 -1.53
N ALA A 206 13.58 -8.16 -1.62
CA ALA A 206 13.95 -7.35 -0.46
C ALA A 206 12.71 -6.87 0.32
N PHE A 207 11.62 -6.53 -0.39
CA PHE A 207 10.35 -6.18 0.23
C PHE A 207 9.79 -7.34 1.05
N LEU A 208 9.68 -8.54 0.47
CA LEU A 208 9.16 -9.72 1.17
C LEU A 208 10.06 -10.15 2.33
N GLU A 209 11.38 -10.04 2.18
CA GLU A 209 12.33 -10.31 3.27
C GLU A 209 12.12 -9.32 4.42
N LYS A 210 12.04 -8.01 4.12
CA LYS A 210 11.86 -6.96 5.13
C LYS A 210 10.51 -7.04 5.85
N HIS A 211 9.44 -7.30 5.12
CA HIS A 211 8.07 -7.17 5.65
C HIS A 211 7.42 -8.48 6.07
N MET A 212 7.86 -9.63 5.52
CA MET A 212 7.37 -10.95 5.91
C MET A 212 8.42 -11.81 6.61
N GLY A 213 9.70 -11.42 6.59
CA GLY A 213 10.79 -12.30 7.01
C GLY A 213 10.95 -13.52 6.10
N ALA A 214 10.43 -13.45 4.86
CA ALA A 214 10.41 -14.56 3.93
C ALA A 214 11.73 -14.67 3.15
N SER A 215 12.27 -15.89 3.04
CA SER A 215 13.46 -16.18 2.23
C SER A 215 13.07 -16.93 0.96
N PHE A 216 13.48 -16.41 -0.20
CA PHE A 216 13.29 -17.07 -1.50
C PHE A 216 14.62 -17.60 -2.01
N GLU A 217 14.80 -18.91 -1.92
CA GLU A 217 16.01 -19.57 -2.41
C GLU A 217 15.89 -19.94 -3.89
N LYS A 218 16.98 -19.74 -4.62
CA LYS A 218 17.05 -20.16 -6.01
C LYS A 218 17.16 -21.69 -6.08
N ARG A 219 16.18 -22.33 -6.69
CA ARG A 219 16.19 -23.79 -6.92
C ARG A 219 17.38 -24.23 -7.77
N THR A 220 17.90 -25.42 -7.50
CA THR A 220 18.86 -26.10 -8.38
C THR A 220 18.18 -26.51 -9.68
N GLN A 221 18.90 -26.40 -10.81
CA GLN A 221 18.39 -26.83 -12.11
C GLN A 221 18.34 -28.37 -12.22
N PRO A 222 17.41 -28.93 -13.03
CA PRO A 222 16.40 -28.23 -13.83
C PRO A 222 15.23 -27.71 -12.98
N TRP A 223 14.66 -26.55 -13.37
CA TRP A 223 13.53 -25.93 -12.66
C TRP A 223 12.16 -26.49 -13.05
N VAL A 224 12.14 -27.58 -13.83
CA VAL A 224 10.92 -28.18 -14.39
C VAL A 224 10.70 -29.54 -13.76
N ALA A 225 9.51 -29.73 -13.17
CA ALA A 225 9.02 -31.06 -12.85
C ALA A 225 8.37 -31.65 -14.10
N ASN A 226 8.70 -32.90 -14.45
CA ASN A 226 8.07 -33.58 -15.56
C ASN A 226 6.70 -34.10 -15.13
N ILE A 227 5.68 -33.24 -15.23
CA ILE A 227 4.28 -33.58 -14.92
C ILE A 227 3.60 -33.94 -16.23
N ARG A 228 3.00 -35.13 -16.29
CA ARG A 228 2.22 -35.55 -17.45
C ARG A 228 0.79 -35.05 -17.30
N LYS A 229 0.18 -34.61 -18.40
CA LYS A 229 -1.19 -34.07 -18.44
C LYS A 229 -2.21 -35.07 -17.88
N GLU A 230 -1.95 -36.36 -18.08
CA GLU A 230 -2.83 -37.46 -17.64
C GLU A 230 -2.86 -37.61 -16.11
N ASP A 231 -1.78 -37.22 -15.43
CA ASP A 231 -1.65 -37.36 -13.98
C ASP A 231 -2.46 -36.28 -13.21
N ILE A 232 -2.76 -35.16 -13.87
CA ILE A 232 -3.58 -34.06 -13.33
C ILE A 232 -5.04 -34.50 -13.29
N GLN A 233 -5.76 -34.25 -12.20
CA GLN A 233 -7.18 -34.58 -12.05
C GLN A 233 -8.04 -33.34 -11.78
N SER A 234 -9.35 -33.47 -11.98
CA SER A 234 -10.32 -32.44 -11.62
C SER A 234 -10.23 -32.10 -10.13
N GLY A 235 -10.22 -30.80 -9.85
CA GLY A 235 -10.04 -30.24 -8.51
C GLY A 235 -8.59 -30.03 -8.10
N ASP A 236 -7.61 -30.49 -8.88
CA ASP A 236 -6.21 -30.17 -8.61
C ASP A 236 -5.96 -28.67 -8.72
N PHE A 237 -5.11 -28.17 -7.84
CA PHE A 237 -4.90 -26.75 -7.63
C PHE A 237 -3.55 -26.32 -8.18
N LEU A 238 -3.53 -25.17 -8.86
CA LEU A 238 -2.30 -24.53 -9.32
C LEU A 238 -2.06 -23.29 -8.47
N ALA A 239 -0.91 -23.25 -7.81
CA ALA A 239 -0.42 -22.09 -7.10
C ALA A 239 0.63 -21.38 -7.96
N LEU A 240 0.38 -20.11 -8.27
CA LEU A 240 1.26 -19.29 -9.09
C LEU A 240 1.92 -18.21 -8.23
N SER A 241 3.21 -17.99 -8.48
CA SER A 241 4.01 -16.98 -7.82
C SER A 241 4.93 -16.26 -8.81
N LYS A 242 4.61 -15.01 -9.10
CA LYS A 242 5.44 -14.06 -9.83
C LYS A 242 6.20 -13.16 -8.85
N ILE A 243 7.37 -12.69 -9.28
CA ILE A 243 8.26 -11.86 -8.46
C ILE A 243 8.87 -10.67 -9.23
N ARG A 244 8.49 -10.48 -10.50
CA ARG A 244 8.93 -9.37 -11.35
C ARG A 244 7.84 -8.94 -12.33
N GLY A 245 7.99 -7.75 -12.89
CA GLY A 245 7.00 -7.15 -13.79
C GLY A 245 5.76 -6.66 -13.05
N ARG A 246 4.81 -6.10 -13.81
CA ARG A 246 3.57 -5.51 -13.27
C ARG A 246 2.86 -6.49 -12.33
N TRP A 247 2.63 -7.72 -12.80
CA TRP A 247 1.97 -8.76 -12.04
C TRP A 247 2.78 -9.25 -10.85
N GLY A 248 4.11 -9.37 -10.97
CA GLY A 248 4.96 -9.72 -9.83
C GLY A 248 4.95 -8.66 -8.72
N GLY A 249 4.81 -7.38 -9.05
CA GLY A 249 4.64 -6.30 -8.07
C GLY A 249 3.31 -6.40 -7.33
N PHE A 250 2.20 -6.60 -8.04
CA PHE A 250 0.89 -6.84 -7.41
C PHE A 250 0.92 -8.08 -6.51
N GLU A 251 1.43 -9.20 -7.04
CA GLU A 251 1.51 -10.42 -6.25
C GLU A 251 2.48 -10.32 -5.06
N THR A 252 3.45 -9.40 -5.09
CA THR A 252 4.34 -9.15 -3.94
C THR A 252 3.56 -8.48 -2.81
N LEU A 253 2.69 -7.52 -3.14
CA LEU A 253 1.79 -6.90 -2.18
C LEU A 253 0.75 -7.90 -1.67
N GLU A 254 0.19 -8.73 -2.55
CA GLU A 254 -0.76 -9.80 -2.16
C GLU A 254 -0.13 -10.80 -1.19
N LYS A 255 1.09 -11.28 -1.48
CA LYS A 255 1.84 -12.17 -0.58
C LYS A 255 2.04 -11.54 0.80
N TRP A 256 2.36 -10.24 0.83
CA TRP A 256 2.53 -9.50 2.09
C TRP A 256 1.23 -9.38 2.88
N VAL A 257 0.12 -9.00 2.25
CA VAL A 257 -1.15 -8.80 2.97
C VAL A 257 -1.84 -10.10 3.34
N THR A 258 -1.60 -11.19 2.62
CA THR A 258 -2.18 -12.52 2.92
C THR A 258 -1.29 -13.42 3.75
N GLY A 259 0.01 -13.11 3.85
CA GLY A 259 1.02 -14.04 4.38
C GLY A 259 1.31 -15.24 3.47
N ALA A 260 0.73 -15.30 2.27
CA ALA A 260 0.92 -16.42 1.35
C ALA A 260 2.22 -16.29 0.53
N PHE A 261 2.61 -17.39 -0.11
CA PHE A 261 3.74 -17.42 -1.06
C PHE A 261 3.29 -17.47 -2.52
N ALA A 262 2.00 -17.67 -2.76
CA ALA A 262 1.36 -17.57 -4.08
C ALA A 262 0.61 -16.23 -4.17
N GLY A 263 0.63 -15.59 -5.32
CA GLY A 263 -0.21 -14.42 -5.59
C GLY A 263 -1.42 -14.75 -6.47
N HIS A 264 -1.36 -15.85 -7.23
CA HIS A 264 -2.47 -16.24 -8.10
C HIS A 264 -2.75 -17.73 -7.99
N THR A 265 -4.00 -18.11 -8.23
CA THR A 265 -4.46 -19.48 -8.05
C THR A 265 -5.45 -19.87 -9.13
N SER A 266 -5.38 -21.11 -9.58
CA SER A 266 -6.36 -21.66 -10.52
C SER A 266 -6.66 -23.13 -10.21
N VAL A 267 -7.75 -23.64 -10.78
CA VAL A 267 -8.19 -25.03 -10.59
C VAL A 267 -8.25 -25.77 -11.92
N CYS A 268 -7.79 -27.01 -11.92
CA CYS A 268 -7.86 -27.91 -13.06
C CYS A 268 -9.20 -28.65 -13.10
N LEU A 269 -9.79 -28.78 -14.28
CA LEU A 269 -11.03 -29.51 -14.53
C LEU A 269 -10.87 -30.38 -15.78
N LYS A 270 -11.28 -31.64 -15.72
CA LYS A 270 -11.43 -32.51 -16.89
C LYS A 270 -12.86 -32.48 -17.37
N ASP A 271 -13.07 -32.44 -18.68
CA ASP A 271 -14.41 -32.62 -19.23
C ASP A 271 -14.77 -34.11 -19.42
N GLU A 272 -15.96 -34.37 -19.95
CA GLU A 272 -16.47 -35.73 -20.21
C GLU A 272 -15.61 -36.54 -21.20
N LYS A 273 -14.79 -35.86 -22.02
CA LYS A 273 -13.86 -36.50 -22.96
C LYS A 273 -12.49 -36.76 -22.32
N GLY A 274 -12.26 -36.24 -21.12
CA GLY A 274 -10.98 -36.28 -20.42
C GLY A 274 -10.02 -35.16 -20.82
N ASP A 275 -10.47 -34.17 -21.60
CA ASP A 275 -9.66 -33.02 -21.95
C ASP A 275 -9.50 -32.12 -20.71
N LEU A 276 -8.29 -31.58 -20.52
CA LEU A 276 -7.92 -30.80 -19.34
C LEU A 276 -8.09 -29.30 -19.59
N TRP A 277 -8.72 -28.64 -18.63
CA TRP A 277 -9.05 -27.22 -18.61
C TRP A 277 -8.54 -26.57 -17.32
N VAL A 278 -8.23 -25.28 -17.38
CA VAL A 278 -7.87 -24.46 -16.23
C VAL A 278 -8.94 -23.39 -16.07
N ALA A 279 -9.61 -23.38 -14.92
CA ALA A 279 -10.56 -22.35 -14.55
C ALA A 279 -9.89 -21.35 -13.60
N GLU A 280 -9.91 -20.08 -13.95
CA GLU A 280 -9.30 -19.01 -13.17
C GLU A 280 -10.02 -17.68 -13.31
N SER A 281 -9.82 -16.82 -12.32
CA SER A 281 -10.17 -15.41 -12.37
C SER A 281 -8.90 -14.64 -12.72
N GLY A 282 -8.93 -13.72 -13.69
CA GLY A 282 -7.79 -12.87 -14.04
C GLY A 282 -7.27 -13.09 -15.45
N TYR A 283 -8.05 -13.78 -16.28
CA TYR A 283 -7.78 -13.95 -17.70
C TYR A 283 -8.12 -12.65 -18.45
N GLU A 284 -7.15 -12.10 -19.19
CA GLU A 284 -7.35 -10.90 -19.99
C GLU A 284 -8.02 -11.27 -21.33
N ASN A 285 -9.22 -10.75 -21.57
CA ASN A 285 -9.94 -10.96 -22.82
C ASN A 285 -9.39 -10.06 -23.95
N GLU A 286 -9.92 -10.20 -25.18
CA GLU A 286 -9.50 -9.41 -26.34
C GLU A 286 -9.66 -7.89 -26.19
N LYS A 287 -10.46 -7.44 -25.22
CA LYS A 287 -10.67 -6.01 -24.90
C LYS A 287 -9.73 -5.49 -23.81
N GLY A 288 -8.87 -6.34 -23.26
CA GLY A 288 -8.01 -6.00 -22.13
C GLY A 288 -8.72 -6.04 -20.77
N GLU A 289 -9.91 -6.66 -20.69
CA GLU A 289 -10.65 -6.80 -19.44
C GLU A 289 -10.28 -8.12 -18.76
N GLU A 290 -10.05 -8.07 -17.45
CA GLU A 290 -9.80 -9.27 -16.65
C GLU A 290 -11.12 -9.90 -16.21
N ILE A 291 -11.31 -11.15 -16.63
CA ILE A 291 -12.53 -11.91 -16.41
C ILE A 291 -12.24 -13.28 -15.80
N ILE A 292 -13.30 -13.94 -15.36
CA ILE A 292 -13.28 -15.37 -15.06
C ILE A 292 -13.40 -16.15 -16.36
N ALA A 293 -12.47 -17.08 -16.60
CA ALA A 293 -12.40 -17.88 -17.82
C ALA A 293 -12.07 -19.35 -17.52
N ILE A 294 -12.42 -20.20 -18.47
CA ILE A 294 -12.03 -21.61 -18.52
C ILE A 294 -11.25 -21.81 -19.80
N VAL A 295 -9.96 -22.11 -19.69
CA VAL A 295 -9.01 -22.14 -20.81
C VAL A 295 -8.48 -23.56 -21.00
N PRO A 296 -8.37 -24.08 -22.23
CA PRO A 296 -7.72 -25.36 -22.47
C PRO A 296 -6.31 -25.39 -21.90
N TRP A 297 -5.91 -26.50 -21.26
CA TRP A 297 -4.59 -26.63 -20.62
C TRP A 297 -3.43 -26.25 -21.55
N ASP A 298 -3.46 -26.69 -22.80
CA ASP A 298 -2.36 -26.46 -23.74
C ASP A 298 -2.20 -24.98 -24.11
N GLU A 299 -3.32 -24.25 -24.16
CA GLU A 299 -3.34 -22.79 -24.36
C GLU A 299 -2.86 -22.07 -23.10
N TRP A 300 -3.39 -22.43 -21.93
CA TRP A 300 -2.99 -21.87 -20.64
C TRP A 300 -1.49 -22.06 -20.39
N TRP A 301 -0.98 -23.27 -20.64
CA TRP A 301 0.43 -23.60 -20.48
C TRP A 301 1.31 -22.85 -21.48
N ALA A 302 0.86 -22.70 -22.73
CA ALA A 302 1.59 -21.90 -23.73
C ALA A 302 1.68 -20.41 -23.34
N MET A 303 0.64 -19.85 -22.69
CA MET A 303 0.70 -18.50 -22.12
C MET A 303 1.69 -18.42 -20.95
N ALA A 304 1.63 -19.37 -20.02
CA ALA A 304 2.55 -19.43 -18.88
C ALA A 304 4.02 -19.51 -19.31
N LEU A 305 4.33 -20.27 -20.36
CA LEU A 305 5.68 -20.36 -20.93
C LEU A 305 6.16 -19.09 -21.63
N LYS A 306 5.24 -18.26 -22.14
CA LYS A 306 5.54 -16.96 -22.77
C LYS A 306 5.60 -15.82 -21.75
N ASP A 307 5.12 -16.03 -20.54
CA ASP A 307 5.07 -15.01 -19.50
C ASP A 307 6.49 -14.60 -19.06
N GLU A 308 6.92 -13.42 -19.50
CA GLU A 308 8.23 -12.87 -19.20
C GLU A 308 8.39 -12.46 -17.72
N SER A 309 7.31 -12.45 -16.92
CA SER A 309 7.43 -12.34 -15.46
C SER A 309 8.01 -13.59 -14.80
N ASN A 310 8.18 -14.68 -15.57
CA ASN A 310 8.75 -15.96 -15.15
C ASN A 310 8.03 -16.54 -13.91
N PRO A 311 6.75 -16.90 -14.06
CA PRO A 311 5.95 -17.41 -12.96
C PRO A 311 6.50 -18.74 -12.42
N GLN A 312 6.52 -18.87 -11.10
CA GLN A 312 6.70 -20.15 -10.43
C GLN A 312 5.34 -20.81 -10.30
N ILE A 313 5.20 -22.03 -10.82
CA ILE A 313 3.92 -22.75 -10.82
C ILE A 313 4.12 -24.05 -10.04
N ALA A 314 3.29 -24.24 -9.00
CA ALA A 314 3.23 -25.48 -8.24
C ALA A 314 1.87 -26.14 -8.46
N LEU A 315 1.90 -27.39 -8.92
CA LEU A 315 0.72 -28.26 -8.93
C LEU A 315 0.56 -28.89 -7.54
N LEU A 316 -0.61 -28.72 -6.95
CA LEU A 316 -1.00 -29.26 -5.66
C LEU A 316 -2.19 -30.20 -5.86
N PRO A 317 -1.94 -31.52 -5.96
CA PRO A 317 -3.01 -32.50 -6.11
C PRO A 317 -3.90 -32.54 -4.86
N LEU A 318 -5.20 -32.75 -5.05
CA LEU A 318 -6.10 -33.00 -3.92
C LEU A 318 -5.67 -34.25 -3.15
N HIS A 319 -5.70 -34.15 -1.81
CA HIS A 319 -5.55 -35.32 -0.94
C HIS A 319 -6.60 -36.39 -1.30
N PRO A 320 -6.27 -37.70 -1.31
CA PRO A 320 -7.19 -38.76 -1.72
C PRO A 320 -8.58 -38.68 -1.08
N ASP A 321 -8.66 -38.36 0.22
CA ASP A 321 -9.93 -38.24 0.95
C ASP A 321 -10.78 -37.03 0.52
N VAL A 322 -10.14 -35.95 0.08
CA VAL A 322 -10.84 -34.78 -0.47
C VAL A 322 -11.29 -35.10 -1.89
N ARG A 323 -10.42 -35.73 -2.68
CA ARG A 323 -10.71 -36.16 -4.05
C ARG A 323 -11.90 -37.11 -4.13
N ALA A 324 -11.99 -38.08 -3.23
CA ALA A 324 -13.12 -39.02 -3.17
C ALA A 324 -14.48 -38.32 -2.92
N ARG A 325 -14.48 -37.09 -2.39
CA ARG A 325 -15.68 -36.29 -2.12
C ARG A 325 -15.88 -35.16 -3.12
N PHE A 326 -14.94 -34.95 -4.05
CA PHE A 326 -15.00 -33.88 -5.03
C PHE A 326 -16.13 -34.14 -6.03
N ASN A 327 -17.09 -33.21 -6.09
CA ASN A 327 -18.21 -33.30 -7.03
C ASN A 327 -17.85 -32.54 -8.31
N GLU A 328 -17.37 -33.28 -9.31
CA GLU A 328 -16.92 -32.73 -10.59
C GLU A 328 -18.04 -32.06 -11.39
N SER A 329 -19.25 -32.63 -11.39
CA SER A 329 -20.40 -32.03 -12.09
C SER A 329 -20.79 -30.69 -11.48
N ALA A 330 -20.84 -30.60 -10.14
CA ALA A 330 -21.13 -29.35 -9.45
C ALA A 330 -20.00 -28.32 -9.64
N ALA A 331 -18.74 -28.75 -9.67
CA ALA A 331 -17.61 -27.86 -9.94
C ALA A 331 -17.70 -27.24 -11.34
N TRP A 332 -18.06 -28.03 -12.36
CA TRP A 332 -18.29 -27.54 -13.72
C TRP A 332 -19.48 -26.60 -13.83
N GLU A 333 -20.60 -26.94 -13.19
CA GLU A 333 -21.79 -26.08 -13.16
C GLU A 333 -21.44 -24.71 -12.55
N TYR A 334 -20.74 -24.71 -11.42
CA TYR A 334 -20.26 -23.48 -10.78
C TYR A 334 -19.30 -22.70 -11.67
N ALA A 335 -18.25 -23.35 -12.19
CA ALA A 335 -17.26 -22.68 -13.04
C ALA A 335 -17.92 -22.02 -14.26
N ARG A 336 -18.84 -22.71 -14.95
CA ARG A 336 -19.58 -22.15 -16.10
C ARG A 336 -20.48 -20.99 -15.71
N SER A 337 -21.10 -21.02 -14.53
CA SER A 337 -21.93 -19.92 -14.05
C SER A 337 -21.14 -18.62 -13.81
N MET A 338 -19.82 -18.74 -13.61
CA MET A 338 -18.93 -17.61 -13.33
C MET A 338 -18.22 -17.05 -14.57
N VAL A 339 -18.14 -17.81 -15.68
CA VAL A 339 -17.44 -17.38 -16.90
C VAL A 339 -17.96 -16.04 -17.41
N GLY A 340 -17.04 -15.13 -17.72
CA GLY A 340 -17.33 -13.79 -18.24
C GLY A 340 -17.62 -12.74 -17.17
N ASN A 341 -17.80 -13.13 -15.90
CA ASN A 341 -17.86 -12.17 -14.80
C ASN A 341 -16.52 -11.44 -14.66
N PRO A 342 -16.54 -10.16 -14.26
CA PRO A 342 -15.32 -9.39 -14.05
C PRO A 342 -14.48 -9.96 -12.91
N TYR A 343 -13.16 -9.70 -12.95
CA TYR A 343 -12.25 -10.08 -11.88
C TYR A 343 -12.75 -9.60 -10.52
N GLY A 344 -12.73 -10.52 -9.54
CA GLY A 344 -13.27 -10.30 -8.21
C GLY A 344 -12.41 -9.43 -7.31
N TYR A 345 -11.95 -8.26 -7.78
CA TYR A 345 -11.14 -7.31 -6.99
C TYR A 345 -11.73 -7.03 -5.61
N HIS A 346 -13.05 -6.88 -5.54
CA HIS A 346 -13.80 -6.67 -4.30
C HIS A 346 -13.68 -7.88 -3.36
N ASN A 347 -13.88 -9.09 -3.86
CA ASN A 347 -13.81 -10.32 -3.05
C ASN A 347 -12.38 -10.63 -2.58
N MET A 348 -11.39 -10.35 -3.43
CA MET A 348 -9.97 -10.57 -3.10
C MET A 348 -9.53 -9.72 -1.90
N ILE A 349 -9.99 -8.47 -1.80
CA ILE A 349 -9.57 -7.59 -0.71
C ILE A 349 -10.20 -7.99 0.62
N PHE A 350 -11.47 -8.47 0.62
CA PHE A 350 -12.11 -8.99 1.83
C PHE A 350 -11.57 -10.38 2.24
N SER A 351 -10.95 -11.13 1.32
CA SER A 351 -10.36 -12.43 1.66
C SER A 351 -9.09 -12.33 2.49
N TRP A 352 -8.47 -11.14 2.55
CA TRP A 352 -7.35 -10.84 3.46
C TRP A 352 -7.82 -10.69 4.91
N ILE A 353 -9.14 -10.52 5.11
CA ILE A 353 -9.70 -10.12 6.39
C ILE A 353 -10.15 -11.33 7.21
N ASP A 354 -9.22 -11.98 7.91
CA ASP A 354 -9.56 -13.03 8.90
C ASP A 354 -10.24 -12.50 10.19
N THR A 355 -9.94 -11.27 10.63
CA THR A 355 -10.55 -10.61 11.80
C THR A 355 -10.91 -9.15 11.48
N ILE A 356 -11.77 -8.53 12.28
CA ILE A 356 -12.27 -7.17 12.01
C ILE A 356 -11.15 -6.09 12.12
N GLY A 357 -10.01 -6.38 12.77
CA GLY A 357 -8.95 -5.36 12.91
C GLY A 357 -7.53 -5.82 13.30
N ASP A 358 -7.31 -7.08 13.69
CA ASP A 358 -6.01 -7.54 14.23
C ASP A 358 -5.20 -8.40 13.25
N ASN A 359 -5.48 -8.27 11.94
CA ASN A 359 -4.96 -9.13 10.87
C ASN A 359 -4.22 -8.39 9.76
N TYR A 360 -4.30 -7.06 9.71
CA TYR A 360 -3.60 -6.29 8.69
C TYR A 360 -2.12 -6.14 9.05
N PRO A 361 -1.19 -6.33 8.11
CA PRO A 361 0.21 -6.02 8.37
C PRO A 361 0.36 -4.49 8.55
N PRO A 362 1.03 -4.00 9.60
CA PRO A 362 1.21 -2.57 9.81
C PRO A 362 1.83 -1.89 8.57
N PRO A 363 1.37 -0.68 8.19
CA PRO A 363 0.40 0.20 8.83
C PRO A 363 -1.02 0.04 8.25
N LEU A 364 -1.32 -1.04 7.51
CA LEU A 364 -2.66 -1.24 6.97
C LEU A 364 -3.68 -1.37 8.12
N ASP A 365 -4.85 -0.76 7.90
CA ASP A 365 -6.02 -0.90 8.75
C ASP A 365 -7.28 -0.97 7.88
N ALA A 366 -8.42 -1.35 8.48
CA ALA A 366 -9.67 -1.51 7.76
C ALA A 366 -10.11 -0.23 7.02
N ASN A 367 -9.88 0.96 7.60
CA ASN A 367 -10.23 2.23 6.97
C ASN A 367 -9.36 2.50 5.76
N LEU A 368 -8.06 2.21 5.84
CA LEU A 368 -7.15 2.37 4.70
C LEU A 368 -7.52 1.39 3.56
N VAL A 369 -7.85 0.15 3.89
CA VAL A 369 -8.28 -0.85 2.90
C VAL A 369 -9.58 -0.41 2.20
N ILE A 370 -10.56 0.09 2.97
CA ILE A 370 -11.79 0.67 2.43
C ILE A 370 -11.47 1.90 1.56
N PHE A 371 -10.58 2.79 1.99
CA PHE A 371 -10.16 3.96 1.22
C PHE A 371 -9.56 3.60 -0.14
N ILE A 372 -8.62 2.65 -0.19
CA ILE A 372 -7.98 2.19 -1.43
C ILE A 372 -9.03 1.60 -2.39
N TYR A 373 -10.07 0.96 -1.86
CA TYR A 373 -11.16 0.39 -2.66
C TYR A 373 -12.05 1.45 -3.29
N LEU A 374 -12.41 2.49 -2.53
CA LEU A 374 -13.25 3.60 -3.00
C LEU A 374 -12.55 4.46 -4.07
N TRP A 375 -11.22 4.38 -4.16
CA TRP A 375 -10.43 5.03 -5.21
C TRP A 375 -10.72 4.49 -6.63
N LYS A 376 -11.34 3.31 -6.75
CA LYS A 376 -11.58 2.64 -8.05
C LYS A 376 -13.06 2.40 -8.40
N ALA A 377 -13.98 3.11 -7.76
CA ALA A 377 -15.39 3.17 -8.19
C ALA A 377 -15.57 4.24 -9.28
#